data_AF-E7N6Y8-F1
#
_entry.id   AF-E7N6Y8-F1
#
_cell.length_a   1.000
_cell.length_b   1.000
_cell.length_c   1.000
_cell.angle_alpha   90.00
_cell.angle_beta   90.00
_cell.angle_gamma   90.00
#
_symmetry.space_group_name_H-M   'P 1'
#
loop_
_entity.id
_entity.type
_entity.pdbx_description
1 polymer ?
#
loop_
_entity_poly.entity_id
_entity_poly.type
_entity_poly.pdbx_seq_one_letter_code
_entity_poly.pdbx_strand_id
1 'polypeptide(L)'
;MSPSASTQDLAVHLTALPDREVAALLVARPDLAAPPSSSFLALATRAGGPGSIEHALAGLDAPTLAVAEAVVALSRPKGAGGGNGAGPTETAEHGRADGTGGTSRAGGEPAGDLPGDPADPADPDSADLNGLVAAHLPLSAEQVTEALGHLRRLALVVGGRPVAALEAAFGPHPFGLGPWAAEPLSAEHLPPTLEELSED
;
A
#
# COMPACT_ATOMS: atom_id res chain seq x y z
N MET A 1 2.49 13.11 -2.55
CA MET A 1 2.18 11.89 -3.32
C MET A 1 0.85 11.36 -2.80
N SER A 2 -0.05 10.92 -3.69
CA SER A 2 -1.33 10.34 -3.25
C SER A 2 -1.07 9.07 -2.42
N PRO A 3 -1.85 8.78 -1.37
CA PRO A 3 -1.65 7.59 -0.55
C PRO A 3 -1.86 6.28 -1.33
N SER A 4 -2.85 6.26 -2.22
CA SER A 4 -3.25 5.05 -2.97
C SER A 4 -2.85 5.14 -4.45
N ALA A 5 -2.45 4.01 -5.02
CA ALA A 5 -2.04 3.91 -6.42
C ALA A 5 -3.25 4.14 -7.34
N SER A 6 -3.09 5.07 -8.30
CA SER A 6 -4.13 5.35 -9.29
C SER A 6 -4.18 4.28 -10.38
N THR A 7 -5.26 4.26 -11.16
CA THR A 7 -5.36 3.39 -12.36
C THR A 7 -4.20 3.62 -13.34
N GLN A 8 -3.69 4.85 -13.42
CA GLN A 8 -2.54 5.17 -14.26
C GLN A 8 -1.25 4.57 -13.70
N ASP A 9 -1.03 4.63 -12.37
CA ASP A 9 0.10 3.98 -11.72
C ASP A 9 0.06 2.45 -11.95
N LEU A 10 -1.12 1.86 -11.86
CA LEU A 10 -1.35 0.44 -12.17
C LEU A 10 -1.03 0.11 -13.64
N ALA A 11 -1.45 0.95 -14.59
CA ALA A 11 -1.15 0.77 -16.00
C ALA A 11 0.36 0.86 -16.29
N VAL A 12 1.06 1.80 -15.64
CA VAL A 12 2.52 1.93 -15.73
C VAL A 12 3.19 0.68 -15.17
N HIS A 13 2.75 0.18 -14.01
CA HIS A 13 3.27 -1.04 -13.41
C HIS A 13 3.09 -2.26 -14.31
N LEU A 14 1.89 -2.46 -14.84
CA LEU A 14 1.58 -3.56 -15.77
C LEU A 14 2.41 -3.51 -17.06
N THR A 15 2.78 -2.31 -17.51
CA THR A 15 3.64 -2.13 -18.70
C THR A 15 5.10 -2.44 -18.39
N ALA A 16 5.54 -2.28 -17.14
CA ALA A 16 6.89 -2.60 -16.69
C ALA A 16 7.08 -4.08 -16.32
N LEU A 17 5.98 -4.79 -16.06
CA LEU A 17 5.97 -6.22 -15.75
C LEU A 17 6.40 -7.06 -16.96
N PRO A 18 7.25 -8.09 -16.78
CA PRO A 18 7.59 -9.01 -17.86
C PRO A 18 6.37 -9.86 -18.24
N ASP A 19 6.29 -10.29 -19.51
CA ASP A 19 5.13 -11.02 -20.06
C ASP A 19 4.75 -12.27 -19.24
N ARG A 20 5.75 -12.95 -18.66
CA ARG A 20 5.55 -14.13 -17.79
C ARG A 20 4.74 -13.80 -16.53
N GLU A 21 4.94 -12.61 -15.96
CA GLU A 21 4.25 -12.15 -14.75
C GLU A 21 2.87 -11.61 -15.10
N VAL A 22 2.72 -10.96 -16.25
CA VAL A 22 1.40 -10.61 -16.81
C VAL A 22 0.56 -11.87 -17.06
N ALA A 23 1.16 -12.93 -17.63
CA ALA A 23 0.48 -14.20 -17.82
C ALA A 23 0.09 -14.85 -16.48
N ALA A 24 0.98 -14.82 -15.48
CA ALA A 24 0.68 -15.33 -14.14
C ALA A 24 -0.47 -14.54 -13.47
N LEU A 25 -0.51 -13.22 -13.64
CA LEU A 25 -1.62 -12.37 -13.19
C LEU A 25 -2.94 -12.81 -13.86
N LEU A 26 -2.97 -13.01 -15.19
CA LEU A 26 -4.18 -13.44 -15.89
C LEU A 26 -4.67 -14.83 -15.50
N VAL A 27 -3.75 -15.73 -15.12
CA VAL A 27 -4.10 -17.05 -14.55
C VAL A 27 -4.70 -16.90 -13.15
N ALA A 28 -4.13 -16.02 -12.33
CA ALA A 28 -4.63 -15.77 -10.96
C ALA A 28 -5.93 -14.95 -10.94
N ARG A 29 -6.15 -14.09 -11.94
CA ARG A 29 -7.32 -13.23 -12.12
C ARG A 29 -8.02 -13.54 -13.45
N PRO A 30 -8.76 -14.68 -13.53
CA PRO A 30 -9.45 -15.07 -14.76
C PRO A 30 -10.51 -14.06 -15.22
N ASP A 31 -11.04 -13.24 -14.30
CA ASP A 31 -11.95 -12.13 -14.60
C ASP A 31 -11.31 -11.03 -15.47
N LEU A 32 -9.98 -10.90 -15.44
CA LEU A 32 -9.24 -9.97 -16.29
C LEU A 32 -8.97 -10.53 -17.68
N ALA A 33 -8.90 -11.85 -17.82
CA ALA A 33 -8.64 -12.51 -19.08
C ALA A 33 -9.82 -12.40 -20.07
N ALA A 34 -11.06 -12.25 -19.56
CA ALA A 34 -12.27 -12.28 -20.38
C ALA A 34 -13.19 -11.06 -20.15
N PRO A 35 -13.56 -10.30 -21.19
CA PRO A 35 -13.03 -10.33 -22.56
C PRO A 35 -11.58 -9.79 -22.65
N PRO A 36 -10.78 -10.20 -23.65
CA PRO A 36 -9.40 -9.76 -23.78
C PRO A 36 -9.32 -8.24 -23.92
N SER A 37 -8.41 -7.62 -23.16
CA SER A 37 -8.15 -6.18 -23.24
C SER A 37 -7.09 -5.92 -24.30
N SER A 38 -7.31 -4.94 -25.18
CA SER A 38 -6.37 -4.58 -26.25
C SER A 38 -5.26 -3.63 -25.80
N SER A 39 -5.25 -3.19 -24.54
CA SER A 39 -4.20 -2.34 -23.96
C SER A 39 -4.06 -2.52 -22.45
N PHE A 40 -2.88 -2.21 -21.90
CA PHE A 40 -2.62 -2.26 -20.45
C PHE A 40 -3.43 -1.25 -19.65
N LEU A 41 -3.76 -0.08 -20.22
CA LEU A 41 -4.64 0.88 -19.55
C LEU A 41 -6.07 0.33 -19.43
N ALA A 42 -6.58 -0.36 -20.46
CA ALA A 42 -7.88 -1.02 -20.40
C ALA A 42 -7.87 -2.17 -19.38
N LEU A 43 -6.78 -2.93 -19.31
CA LEU A 43 -6.57 -3.98 -18.31
C LEU A 43 -6.53 -3.39 -16.89
N ALA A 44 -5.75 -2.33 -16.67
CA ALA A 44 -5.66 -1.61 -15.39
C ALA A 44 -7.01 -1.05 -14.96
N THR A 45 -7.77 -0.48 -15.90
CA THR A 45 -9.13 0.04 -15.63
C THR A 45 -10.06 -1.07 -15.18
N ARG A 46 -9.98 -2.26 -15.82
CA ARG A 46 -10.77 -3.41 -15.38
C ARG A 46 -10.32 -3.94 -14.03
N ALA A 47 -9.01 -4.09 -13.82
CA ALA A 47 -8.43 -4.55 -12.56
C ALA A 47 -8.78 -3.65 -11.38
N GLY A 48 -8.87 -2.34 -11.60
CA GLY A 48 -9.38 -1.36 -10.65
C GLY A 48 -10.91 -1.21 -10.62
N GLY A 49 -11.66 -2.07 -11.32
CA GLY A 49 -13.12 -2.06 -11.31
C GLY A 49 -13.69 -2.79 -10.09
N PRO A 50 -14.83 -2.35 -9.51
CA PRO A 50 -15.36 -2.90 -8.27
C PRO A 50 -15.62 -4.41 -8.33
N GLY A 51 -16.28 -4.92 -9.39
CA GLY A 51 -16.53 -6.36 -9.53
C GLY A 51 -15.27 -7.21 -9.70
N SER A 52 -14.20 -6.63 -10.24
CA SER A 52 -12.90 -7.28 -10.40
C SER A 52 -12.17 -7.36 -9.05
N ILE A 53 -12.22 -6.28 -8.27
CA ILE A 53 -11.70 -6.25 -6.90
C ILE A 53 -12.47 -7.21 -5.98
N GLU A 54 -13.80 -7.20 -6.02
CA GLU A 54 -14.65 -8.13 -5.26
C GLU A 54 -14.30 -9.60 -5.58
N HIS A 55 -14.11 -9.92 -6.86
CA HIS A 55 -13.70 -11.27 -7.26
C HIS A 55 -12.32 -11.64 -6.71
N ALA A 56 -11.37 -10.71 -6.72
CA ALA A 56 -10.04 -10.92 -6.14
C ALA A 56 -10.12 -11.18 -4.63
N LEU A 57 -10.88 -10.34 -3.92
CA LEU A 57 -11.05 -10.41 -2.47
C LEU A 57 -11.77 -11.70 -2.04
N ALA A 58 -12.73 -12.19 -2.83
CA ALA A 58 -13.45 -13.43 -2.54
C ALA A 58 -12.56 -14.69 -2.54
N GLY A 59 -11.42 -14.64 -3.23
CA GLY A 59 -10.44 -15.72 -3.27
C GLY A 59 -9.35 -15.65 -2.19
N LEU A 60 -9.31 -14.58 -1.40
CA LEU A 60 -8.28 -14.40 -0.37
C LEU A 60 -8.63 -15.16 0.91
N ASP A 61 -7.62 -15.76 1.52
CA ASP A 61 -7.69 -16.27 2.88
C ASP A 61 -7.73 -15.13 3.90
N ALA A 62 -8.19 -15.44 5.11
CA ALA A 62 -8.33 -14.47 6.20
C ALA A 62 -7.04 -13.69 6.55
N PRO A 63 -5.85 -14.32 6.68
CA PRO A 63 -4.64 -13.57 6.97
C PRO A 63 -4.22 -12.64 5.82
N THR A 64 -4.37 -13.07 4.56
CA THR A 64 -4.08 -12.21 3.41
C THR A 64 -5.04 -11.02 3.32
N LEU A 65 -6.31 -11.22 3.66
CA LEU A 65 -7.30 -10.14 3.76
C LEU A 65 -6.92 -9.13 4.85
N ALA A 66 -6.51 -9.58 6.03
CA ALA A 66 -6.09 -8.72 7.12
C ALA A 66 -4.85 -7.88 6.76
N VAL A 67 -3.91 -8.46 6.00
CA VAL A 67 -2.75 -7.75 5.44
C VAL A 67 -3.20 -6.68 4.44
N ALA A 68 -4.16 -6.98 3.56
CA ALA A 68 -4.70 -6.00 2.61
C ALA A 68 -5.36 -4.80 3.32
N GLU A 69 -6.16 -5.06 4.35
CA GLU A 69 -6.78 -4.04 5.20
C GLU A 69 -5.74 -3.20 5.96
N ALA A 70 -4.68 -3.83 6.48
CA ALA A 70 -3.59 -3.15 7.16
C ALA A 70 -2.82 -2.21 6.22
N VAL A 71 -2.51 -2.65 4.99
CA VAL A 71 -1.86 -1.80 3.97
C VAL A 71 -2.71 -0.57 3.65
N VAL A 72 -4.03 -0.74 3.53
CA VAL A 72 -4.97 0.38 3.32
C VAL A 72 -4.99 1.32 4.52
N ALA A 73 -5.05 0.80 5.74
CA ALA A 73 -5.03 1.59 6.96
C ALA A 73 -3.73 2.40 7.12
N LEU A 74 -2.58 1.79 6.81
CA LEU A 74 -1.25 2.42 6.91
C LEU A 74 -0.99 3.44 5.80
N SER A 75 -1.57 3.24 4.63
CA SER A 75 -1.43 4.18 3.50
C SER A 75 -2.23 5.46 3.72
N ARG A 76 -3.30 5.40 4.53
CA ARG A 76 -4.08 6.58 4.87
C ARG A 76 -3.19 7.56 5.66
N PRO A 77 -3.11 8.83 5.25
CA PRO A 77 -2.42 9.84 6.06
C PRO A 77 -3.07 9.87 7.45
N LYS A 78 -2.27 9.64 8.49
CA LYS A 78 -2.66 9.75 9.90
C LYS A 78 -2.99 11.21 10.21
N GLY A 79 -4.19 11.64 9.82
CA GLY A 79 -4.54 13.05 9.80
C GLY A 79 -5.95 13.30 9.26
N ALA A 80 -6.96 12.79 9.96
CA ALA A 80 -8.33 13.25 9.80
C ALA A 80 -9.10 13.12 11.13
N GLY A 81 -8.47 13.52 12.24
CA GLY A 81 -9.21 14.03 13.40
C GLY A 81 -9.38 15.53 13.18
N GLY A 82 -10.60 15.98 12.86
CA GLY A 82 -10.90 17.38 12.56
C GLY A 82 -10.73 18.29 13.77
N GLY A 83 -9.53 18.82 13.97
CA GLY A 83 -9.28 20.00 14.79
C GLY A 83 -9.17 21.22 13.88
N ASN A 84 -10.26 21.98 13.72
CA ASN A 84 -10.23 23.32 13.13
C ASN A 84 -9.43 24.25 14.06
N GLY A 85 -8.11 24.30 13.86
CA GLY A 85 -7.21 25.29 14.44
C GLY A 85 -6.86 26.33 13.39
N ALA A 86 -7.35 27.56 13.59
CA ALA A 86 -7.10 28.69 12.73
C ALA A 86 -5.60 28.97 12.51
N GLY A 87 -5.22 29.08 11.23
CA GLY A 87 -4.23 30.00 10.66
C GLY A 87 -2.78 29.98 11.18
N PRO A 88 -1.78 29.62 10.34
CA PRO A 88 -0.41 30.05 10.54
C PRO A 88 -0.26 31.50 10.05
N THR A 89 0.00 32.43 10.97
CA THR A 89 0.60 33.73 10.61
C THR A 89 2.09 33.56 10.42
N GLU A 90 2.54 34.20 9.33
CA GLU A 90 3.87 34.32 8.78
C GLU A 90 5.01 34.45 9.82
N THR A 91 6.20 33.97 9.45
CA THR A 91 7.38 34.84 9.36
C THR A 91 8.40 34.18 8.43
N ALA A 92 8.58 34.79 7.27
CA ALA A 92 9.73 34.57 6.41
C ALA A 92 10.92 35.32 7.02
N GLU A 93 12.08 34.66 7.12
CA GLU A 93 13.37 35.36 7.14
C GLU A 93 14.58 34.43 6.88
N HIS A 94 15.34 34.83 5.85
CA HIS A 94 16.80 34.81 5.60
C HIS A 94 17.67 33.54 5.66
N GLY A 95 18.45 33.39 4.58
CA GLY A 95 19.80 32.80 4.61
C GLY A 95 20.37 32.45 3.23
N ARG A 96 20.98 33.42 2.52
CA ARG A 96 21.83 33.18 1.33
C ARG A 96 23.27 32.85 1.74
N ALA A 97 23.92 31.92 1.04
CA ALA A 97 25.32 31.94 0.56
C ALA A 97 25.54 30.68 -0.32
N ASP A 98 25.89 30.70 -1.61
CA ASP A 98 27.06 31.16 -2.40
C ASP A 98 28.17 30.09 -2.62
N GLY A 99 28.42 29.81 -3.91
CA GLY A 99 29.61 29.20 -4.54
C GLY A 99 29.82 27.67 -4.48
N THR A 100 30.53 26.97 -5.37
CA THR A 100 31.10 27.18 -6.73
C THR A 100 31.73 25.85 -7.19
N GLY A 101 31.60 25.48 -8.48
CA GLY A 101 32.53 24.62 -9.24
C GLY A 101 32.39 23.09 -9.02
N GLY A 102 32.62 22.20 -9.98
CA GLY A 102 33.07 22.31 -11.36
C GLY A 102 33.41 20.91 -11.91
N THR A 103 33.23 20.76 -13.23
CA THR A 103 33.92 19.86 -14.18
C THR A 103 33.64 18.34 -14.24
N SER A 104 33.16 17.97 -15.44
CA SER A 104 33.41 16.77 -16.26
C SER A 104 34.48 15.75 -15.84
N ARG A 105 34.26 14.45 -16.14
CA ARG A 105 34.77 13.77 -17.35
C ARG A 105 34.36 12.29 -17.40
N ALA A 106 34.20 11.84 -18.64
CA ALA A 106 33.83 10.51 -19.11
C ALA A 106 34.81 9.36 -18.77
N GLY A 107 34.32 8.13 -18.90
CA GLY A 107 35.09 7.02 -19.48
C GLY A 107 34.88 5.64 -18.85
N GLY A 108 34.46 4.68 -19.68
CA GLY A 108 34.98 3.31 -19.63
C GLY A 108 34.07 2.23 -19.04
N GLU A 109 33.43 1.46 -19.92
CA GLU A 109 33.11 0.06 -19.63
C GLU A 109 34.41 -0.76 -19.50
N PRO A 110 34.39 -1.84 -18.71
CA PRO A 110 34.70 -3.13 -19.32
C PRO A 110 33.78 -4.27 -18.86
N ALA A 111 33.60 -5.20 -19.80
CA ALA A 111 32.83 -6.42 -19.70
C ALA A 111 33.35 -7.43 -18.66
N GLY A 112 32.43 -8.27 -18.18
CA GLY A 112 32.71 -9.63 -17.74
C GLY A 112 32.28 -9.92 -16.30
N ASP A 113 31.03 -10.35 -16.12
CA ASP A 113 30.63 -11.58 -15.43
C ASP A 113 29.10 -11.66 -15.50
N LEU A 114 28.51 -12.79 -15.90
CA LEU A 114 27.07 -13.02 -15.77
C LEU A 114 26.79 -13.40 -14.33
N PRO A 115 26.15 -12.56 -13.50
CA PRO A 115 25.61 -13.02 -12.24
C PRO A 115 24.32 -13.78 -12.57
N GLY A 116 24.09 -14.90 -11.90
CA GLY A 116 22.77 -15.52 -11.87
C GLY A 116 21.72 -14.47 -11.50
N ASP A 117 20.53 -14.63 -12.08
CA ASP A 117 19.32 -13.83 -11.85
C ASP A 117 19.34 -13.21 -10.44
N PRO A 118 19.62 -11.90 -10.31
CA PRO A 118 19.61 -11.27 -9.01
C PRO A 118 18.17 -11.36 -8.55
N ALA A 119 17.94 -12.09 -7.46
CA ALA A 119 16.76 -11.89 -6.65
C ALA A 119 16.58 -10.38 -6.53
N ASP A 120 15.47 -9.90 -7.09
CA ASP A 120 15.04 -8.49 -7.12
C ASP A 120 15.55 -7.81 -5.84
N PRO A 121 16.45 -6.81 -5.92
CA PRO A 121 17.00 -6.17 -4.73
C PRO A 121 15.80 -5.64 -3.98
N ALA A 122 15.46 -6.29 -2.86
CA ALA A 122 14.23 -6.03 -2.13
C ALA A 122 14.03 -4.52 -2.02
N ASP A 123 12.99 -4.00 -2.70
CA ASP A 123 12.63 -2.59 -2.62
C ASP A 123 12.64 -2.21 -1.13
N PRO A 124 13.48 -1.26 -0.69
CA PRO A 124 13.59 -0.92 0.73
C PRO A 124 12.22 -0.49 1.29
N ASP A 125 11.43 0.21 0.47
CA ASP A 125 10.04 0.55 0.75
C ASP A 125 9.14 -0.68 1.00
N SER A 126 9.40 -1.81 0.34
CA SER A 126 8.66 -3.05 0.57
C SER A 126 9.06 -3.71 1.89
N ALA A 127 10.35 -3.71 2.24
CA ALA A 127 10.80 -4.26 3.52
C ALA A 127 10.25 -3.45 4.71
N ASP A 128 10.20 -2.12 4.56
CA ASP A 128 9.58 -1.21 5.53
C ASP A 128 8.08 -1.47 5.66
N LEU A 129 7.37 -1.67 4.54
CA LEU A 129 5.95 -2.04 4.55
C LEU A 129 5.71 -3.36 5.31
N ASN A 130 6.52 -4.40 5.06
CA ASN A 130 6.40 -5.69 5.76
C ASN A 130 6.53 -5.51 7.28
N GLY A 131 7.54 -4.74 7.71
CA GLY A 131 7.77 -4.45 9.14
C GLY A 131 6.60 -3.68 9.77
N LEU A 132 6.08 -2.66 9.07
CA LEU A 132 4.92 -1.89 9.53
C LEU A 132 3.67 -2.75 9.65
N VAL A 133 3.36 -3.58 8.65
CA VAL A 133 2.18 -4.46 8.69
C VAL A 133 2.32 -5.53 9.78
N ALA A 134 3.50 -6.14 9.93
CA ALA A 134 3.77 -7.14 10.97
C ALA A 134 3.66 -6.54 12.39
N ALA A 135 3.94 -5.25 12.58
CA ALA A 135 3.79 -4.59 13.88
C ALA A 135 2.32 -4.43 14.32
N HIS A 136 1.36 -4.51 13.38
CA HIS A 136 -0.06 -4.26 13.63
C HIS A 136 -0.95 -5.51 13.55
N LEU A 137 -0.42 -6.63 13.08
CA LEU A 137 -1.15 -7.89 12.93
C LEU A 137 -0.51 -8.99 13.79
N PRO A 138 -1.31 -9.91 14.35
CA PRO A 138 -0.79 -11.10 15.03
C PRO A 138 -0.31 -12.16 14.02
N LEU A 139 0.56 -11.78 13.09
CA LEU A 139 1.10 -12.64 12.02
C LEU A 139 2.63 -12.62 12.06
N SER A 140 3.27 -13.71 11.63
CA SER A 140 4.73 -13.73 11.48
C SER A 140 5.16 -12.88 10.29
N ALA A 141 6.40 -12.37 10.31
CA ALA A 141 6.96 -11.59 9.21
C ALA A 141 6.99 -12.38 7.89
N GLU A 142 7.16 -13.70 7.96
CA GLU A 142 7.13 -14.59 6.79
C GLU A 142 5.72 -14.67 6.20
N GLN A 143 4.68 -14.82 7.04
CA GLN A 143 3.28 -14.79 6.59
C GLN A 143 2.91 -13.44 5.97
N VAL A 144 3.39 -12.33 6.53
CA VAL A 144 3.17 -10.99 5.96
C VAL A 144 3.85 -10.84 4.61
N THR A 145 5.09 -11.35 4.48
CA THR A 145 5.83 -11.32 3.23
C THR A 145 5.14 -12.14 2.14
N GLU A 146 4.67 -13.34 2.49
CA GLU A 146 3.91 -14.21 1.59
C GLU A 146 2.60 -13.55 1.15
N ALA A 147 1.82 -13.02 2.10
CA ALA A 147 0.57 -12.33 1.83
C ALA A 147 0.76 -11.11 0.92
N LEU A 148 1.76 -10.27 1.18
CA LEU A 148 2.09 -9.12 0.32
C LEU A 148 2.54 -9.56 -1.07
N GLY A 149 3.31 -10.66 -1.18
CA GLY A 149 3.65 -11.27 -2.46
C GLY A 149 2.40 -11.72 -3.23
N HIS A 150 1.41 -12.30 -2.54
CA HIS A 150 0.13 -12.69 -3.13
C HIS A 150 -0.66 -11.45 -3.60
N LEU A 151 -0.77 -10.40 -2.78
CA LEU A 151 -1.46 -9.17 -3.14
C LEU A 151 -0.82 -8.47 -4.34
N ARG A 152 0.52 -8.45 -4.44
CA ARG A 152 1.26 -7.95 -5.62
C ARG A 152 0.97 -8.79 -6.86
N ARG A 153 0.94 -10.12 -6.72
CA ARG A 153 0.61 -11.03 -7.83
C ARG A 153 -0.81 -10.81 -8.38
N LEU A 154 -1.75 -10.40 -7.54
CA LEU A 154 -3.11 -10.05 -7.93
C LEU A 154 -3.27 -8.58 -8.36
N ALA A 155 -2.17 -7.83 -8.41
CA ALA A 155 -2.13 -6.40 -8.71
C ALA A 155 -3.01 -5.54 -7.78
N LEU A 156 -3.17 -5.95 -6.52
CA LEU A 156 -3.90 -5.21 -5.49
C LEU A 156 -3.01 -4.18 -4.75
N VAL A 157 -1.70 -4.41 -4.76
CA VAL A 157 -0.67 -3.52 -4.21
C VAL A 157 0.38 -3.23 -5.28
N VAL A 158 0.67 -1.95 -5.52
CA VAL A 158 1.61 -1.47 -6.54
C VAL A 158 2.61 -0.51 -5.91
N GLY A 159 3.91 -0.84 -5.97
CA GLY A 159 4.97 -0.01 -5.37
C GLY A 159 4.75 0.28 -3.89
N GLY A 160 4.34 -0.74 -3.12
CA GLY A 160 4.04 -0.63 -1.69
C GLY A 160 2.71 0.07 -1.35
N ARG A 161 1.95 0.55 -2.35
CA ARG A 161 0.70 1.28 -2.16
C ARG A 161 -0.52 0.44 -2.56
N PRO A 162 -1.62 0.50 -1.81
CA PRO A 162 -2.87 -0.15 -2.20
C PRO A 162 -3.43 0.54 -3.44
N VAL A 163 -4.05 -0.23 -4.34
CA VAL A 163 -4.80 0.35 -5.47
C VAL A 163 -6.02 1.10 -4.92
N ALA A 164 -6.33 2.27 -5.48
CA ALA A 164 -7.43 3.12 -4.99
C ALA A 164 -8.80 2.40 -4.92
N ALA A 165 -9.04 1.44 -5.81
CA ALA A 165 -10.25 0.62 -5.80
C ALA A 165 -10.31 -0.37 -4.60
N LEU A 166 -9.16 -0.81 -4.09
CA LEU A 166 -9.06 -1.62 -2.88
C LEU A 166 -9.47 -0.81 -1.65
N GLU A 167 -9.01 0.44 -1.55
CA GLU A 167 -9.43 1.37 -0.49
C GLU A 167 -10.94 1.62 -0.53
N ALA A 168 -11.51 1.80 -1.73
CA ALA A 168 -12.95 1.97 -1.90
C ALA A 168 -13.75 0.72 -1.51
N ALA A 169 -13.21 -0.48 -1.73
CA ALA A 169 -13.87 -1.75 -1.38
C ALA A 169 -13.92 -1.99 0.14
N PHE A 170 -12.86 -1.65 0.88
CA PHE A 170 -12.87 -1.74 2.35
C PHE A 170 -13.61 -0.58 3.03
N GLY A 171 -13.70 0.57 2.36
CA GLY A 171 -14.39 1.74 2.89
C GLY A 171 -13.64 2.44 4.02
N PRO A 172 -14.29 3.35 4.77
CA PRO A 172 -13.63 4.26 5.70
C PRO A 172 -13.10 3.57 6.98
N HIS A 173 -13.59 2.37 7.29
CA HIS A 173 -13.28 1.61 8.49
C HIS A 173 -12.88 0.17 8.10
N PRO A 174 -11.61 -0.05 7.71
CA PRO A 174 -11.11 -1.40 7.50
C PRO A 174 -11.29 -2.24 8.77
N PHE A 175 -11.34 -3.56 8.63
CA PHE A 175 -11.63 -4.53 9.70
C PHE A 175 -13.06 -4.43 10.26
N GLY A 176 -13.96 -3.69 9.60
CA GLY A 176 -15.36 -3.56 10.03
C GLY A 176 -15.55 -2.85 11.36
N LEU A 177 -14.55 -2.09 11.84
CA LEU A 177 -14.53 -1.50 13.18
C LEU A 177 -15.49 -0.31 13.37
N GLY A 178 -16.17 0.12 12.30
CA GLY A 178 -17.14 1.20 12.31
C GLY A 178 -16.60 2.55 12.83
N PRO A 179 -17.45 3.58 12.91
CA PRO A 179 -17.05 4.89 13.42
C PRO A 179 -16.70 4.87 14.92
N TRP A 180 -17.23 3.91 15.69
CA TRP A 180 -17.02 3.83 17.14
C TRP A 180 -15.55 3.61 17.51
N ALA A 181 -14.80 2.82 16.73
CA ALA A 181 -13.37 2.61 16.98
C ALA A 181 -12.48 3.82 16.63
N ALA A 182 -13.01 4.79 15.88
CA ALA A 182 -12.29 6.00 15.50
C ALA A 182 -12.53 7.17 16.47
N GLU A 183 -13.59 7.11 17.30
CA GLU A 183 -13.78 8.06 18.38
C GLU A 183 -12.82 7.72 19.54
N PRO A 184 -11.96 8.66 19.98
CA PRO A 184 -11.20 8.46 21.20
C PRO A 184 -12.21 8.28 22.35
N LEU A 185 -12.11 7.16 23.07
CA LEU A 185 -12.93 6.93 24.26
C LEU A 185 -12.66 8.06 25.26
N SER A 186 -13.57 9.03 25.35
CA SER A 186 -13.52 10.06 26.37
C SER A 186 -13.49 9.37 27.73
N ALA A 187 -12.48 9.68 28.55
CA ALA A 187 -12.30 9.09 29.89
C ALA A 187 -13.54 9.25 30.79
N GLU A 188 -14.41 10.21 30.47
CA GLU A 188 -15.69 10.48 31.15
C GLU A 188 -16.79 9.42 30.88
N HIS A 189 -16.61 8.55 29.89
CA HIS A 189 -17.53 7.45 29.55
C HIS A 189 -16.98 6.06 29.91
N LEU A 190 -15.80 5.96 30.53
CA LEU A 190 -15.29 4.67 31.00
C LEU A 190 -16.07 4.27 32.27
N PRO A 191 -16.63 3.05 32.35
CA PRO A 191 -17.16 2.57 33.62
C PRO A 191 -16.05 2.54 34.68
N PRO A 192 -16.39 2.60 35.98
CA PRO A 192 -15.41 2.53 37.05
C PRO A 192 -14.52 1.31 36.86
N THR A 193 -13.25 1.48 37.18
CA THR A 193 -12.25 0.43 37.04
C THR A 193 -12.59 -0.75 37.94
N LEU A 194 -12.11 -1.94 37.58
CA LEU A 194 -12.41 -3.17 38.31
C LEU A 194 -11.87 -3.12 39.76
N GLU A 195 -10.85 -2.30 40.02
CA GLU A 195 -10.35 -2.01 41.38
C GLU A 195 -11.38 -1.24 42.22
N GLU A 196 -12.06 -0.24 41.65
CA GLU A 196 -13.10 0.56 42.34
C GLU A 196 -14.39 -0.22 42.63
N LEU A 197 -14.65 -1.31 41.90
CA LEU A 197 -15.78 -2.22 42.15
C LEU A 197 -15.45 -3.35 43.13
N SER A 198 -14.19 -3.48 43.55
CA SER A 198 -13.73 -4.52 44.48
C SER A 198 -13.69 -4.05 45.94
N GLU A 199 -14.02 -2.78 46.19
CA GLU A 199 -14.20 -2.20 47.51
C GLU A 199 -15.69 -2.19 47.90
N ASP A 200 -16.24 -3.34 48.29
CA ASP A 200 -17.47 -3.46 49.11
C ASP A 200 -17.30 -4.55 50.18
#